data_AF-A0A4S8MA12-F1
#
_entry.id   AF-A0A4S8MA12-F1
#
_cell.length_a   1.000
_cell.length_b   1.000
_cell.length_c   1.000
_cell.angle_alpha   90.00
_cell.angle_beta   90.00
_cell.angle_gamma   90.00
#
_symmetry.space_group_name_H-M   'P 1'
#
loop_
_entity.id
_entity.type
_entity.pdbx_description
1 polymer ?
#
loop_
_entity_poly.entity_id
_entity_poly.type
_entity_poly.pdbx_seq_one_letter_code
_entity_poly.pdbx_strand_id
1 'polypeptide(L)'
;MTSIANAPNPFTPLAWLEPNVALHVEVSRYITAMTIGGFVWDIAVNLDSDYQLLFKNKIKYPTIVYYISRIFTLAYIIANFILQIASLKDCQAMMYIQGAFMALSQTTTSLLFLIRVQAVYRGNKLVLVTFCILWLLVLAFSIIFPVHLRAKHIEPTRGCINSSFTNYAEGFIASVIGYDSAVFVVITYRILLSSVLEEGKKARVRAFFGFQHLPAVSQNAVRW
;
A
#
# COMPACT_ATOMS: atom_id res chain seq x y z
N MET A 1 0.75 -54.82 -5.73
CA MET A 1 0.04 -54.14 -6.82
C MET A 1 -1.14 -53.37 -6.21
N THR A 2 -0.88 -52.16 -5.72
CA THR A 2 -1.90 -51.31 -5.08
C THR A 2 -2.15 -50.08 -5.95
N SER A 3 -3.32 -50.10 -6.58
CA SER A 3 -4.11 -48.99 -7.15
C SER A 3 -3.37 -47.78 -7.72
N ILE A 4 -3.23 -47.80 -9.05
CA ILE A 4 -2.84 -46.65 -9.89
C ILE A 4 -4.06 -45.78 -10.27
N ALA A 5 -5.21 -45.97 -9.61
CA ALA A 5 -6.51 -45.49 -10.11
C ALA A 5 -6.90 -44.07 -9.66
N ASN A 6 -6.20 -43.43 -8.73
CA ASN A 6 -6.54 -42.09 -8.24
C ASN A 6 -5.33 -41.13 -8.26
N ALA A 7 -4.55 -41.13 -9.35
CA ALA A 7 -3.60 -40.04 -9.55
C ALA A 7 -4.40 -38.73 -9.77
N PRO A 8 -4.12 -37.66 -9.01
CA PRO A 8 -4.75 -36.37 -9.22
C PRO A 8 -4.50 -35.88 -10.65
N ASN A 9 -5.46 -35.15 -11.23
CA ASN A 9 -5.36 -34.65 -12.60
C ASN A 9 -4.01 -33.92 -12.81
N PRO A 10 -3.15 -34.37 -13.74
CA PRO A 10 -1.81 -33.81 -13.93
C PRO A 10 -1.84 -32.33 -14.40
N PHE A 11 -2.97 -31.86 -14.92
CA PHE A 11 -3.17 -30.46 -15.31
C PHE A 11 -3.58 -29.55 -14.14
N THR A 12 -3.80 -30.13 -12.95
CA THR A 12 -4.24 -29.39 -11.75
C THR A 12 -3.12 -29.39 -10.71
N PRO A 13 -2.18 -28.43 -10.73
CA PRO A 13 -1.03 -28.42 -9.82
C PRO A 13 -1.43 -28.36 -8.34
N LEU A 14 -2.60 -27.78 -8.03
CA LEU A 14 -3.15 -27.74 -6.66
C LEU A 14 -3.56 -29.12 -6.12
N ALA A 15 -3.86 -30.09 -7.00
CA ALA A 15 -4.32 -31.41 -6.59
C ALA A 15 -3.20 -32.28 -6.00
N TRP A 16 -1.95 -31.82 -6.10
CA TRP A 16 -0.75 -32.44 -5.52
C TRP A 16 -0.34 -31.82 -4.18
N LEU A 17 -1.04 -30.79 -3.70
CA LEU A 17 -0.82 -30.16 -2.40
C LEU A 17 -1.76 -30.74 -1.34
N GLU A 18 -1.36 -30.60 -0.08
CA GLU A 18 -2.27 -30.83 1.05
C GLU A 18 -3.47 -29.88 0.97
N PRO A 19 -4.72 -30.33 1.26
CA PRO A 19 -5.93 -29.57 1.01
C PRO A 19 -5.95 -28.15 1.61
N ASN A 20 -5.39 -27.99 2.82
CA ASN A 20 -5.29 -26.68 3.48
C ASN A 20 -4.42 -25.71 2.68
N VAL A 21 -3.26 -26.17 2.20
CA VAL A 21 -2.32 -25.34 1.43
C VAL A 21 -2.89 -25.03 0.04
N ALA A 22 -3.55 -26.01 -0.59
CA ALA A 22 -4.22 -25.82 -1.87
C ALA A 22 -5.30 -24.74 -1.80
N LEU A 23 -6.12 -24.76 -0.74
CA LEU A 23 -7.15 -23.74 -0.49
C LEU A 23 -6.54 -22.34 -0.33
N HIS A 24 -5.48 -22.20 0.46
CA HIS A 24 -4.82 -20.90 0.66
C HIS A 24 -4.25 -20.34 -0.65
N VAL A 25 -3.65 -21.18 -1.50
CA VAL A 25 -3.14 -20.75 -2.81
C VAL A 25 -4.28 -20.38 -3.75
N GLU A 26 -5.37 -21.13 -3.75
CA GLU A 26 -6.55 -20.83 -4.58
C GLU A 26 -7.19 -19.49 -4.18
N VAL A 27 -7.40 -19.27 -2.88
CA VAL A 27 -7.92 -17.99 -2.36
C VAL A 27 -6.98 -16.84 -2.74
N SER A 28 -5.66 -17.03 -2.58
CA SER A 28 -4.65 -16.05 -2.99
C SER A 28 -4.75 -15.70 -4.49
N ARG A 29 -4.99 -16.68 -5.35
CA ARG A 29 -5.14 -16.46 -6.81
C ARG A 29 -6.33 -15.56 -7.12
N TYR A 30 -7.48 -15.83 -6.53
CA TYR A 30 -8.68 -15.02 -6.75
C TYR A 30 -8.51 -13.60 -6.22
N ILE A 31 -7.96 -13.45 -5.01
CA ILE A 31 -7.68 -12.13 -4.42
C ILE A 31 -6.71 -11.35 -5.32
N THR A 32 -5.65 -11.99 -5.81
CA THR A 32 -4.68 -11.34 -6.70
C THR A 32 -5.33 -10.94 -8.02
N ALA A 33 -6.17 -11.78 -8.63
CA ALA A 33 -6.89 -11.46 -9.86
C ALA A 33 -7.85 -10.26 -9.68
N MET A 34 -8.61 -10.25 -8.59
CA MET A 34 -9.48 -9.12 -8.23
C MET A 34 -8.65 -7.85 -7.99
N THR A 35 -7.47 -7.97 -7.38
CA THR A 35 -6.57 -6.85 -7.11
C THR A 35 -6.03 -6.24 -8.41
N ILE A 36 -5.66 -7.06 -9.40
CA ILE A 36 -5.27 -6.58 -10.74
C ILE A 36 -6.43 -5.81 -11.38
N GLY A 37 -7.63 -6.41 -11.39
CA GLY A 37 -8.82 -5.78 -11.95
C GLY A 37 -9.12 -4.43 -11.29
N GLY A 38 -9.13 -4.38 -9.97
CA GLY A 38 -9.35 -3.16 -9.20
C GLY A 38 -8.27 -2.11 -9.43
N PHE A 39 -7.00 -2.50 -9.53
CA PHE A 39 -5.91 -1.56 -9.77
C PHE A 39 -5.93 -0.98 -11.19
N VAL A 40 -6.22 -1.81 -12.20
CA VAL A 40 -6.39 -1.36 -13.60
C VAL A 40 -7.61 -0.45 -13.71
N TRP A 41 -8.70 -0.79 -13.03
CA TRP A 41 -9.89 0.03 -12.97
C TRP A 41 -9.61 1.40 -12.35
N ASP A 42 -8.87 1.45 -11.23
CA ASP A 42 -8.46 2.68 -10.58
C ASP A 42 -7.59 3.57 -11.49
N ILE A 43 -6.66 2.97 -12.26
CA ILE A 43 -5.90 3.71 -13.27
C ILE A 43 -6.82 4.27 -14.36
N ALA A 44 -7.76 3.46 -14.86
CA ALA A 44 -8.66 3.87 -15.94
C ALA A 44 -9.57 5.04 -15.53
N VAL A 45 -10.10 5.02 -14.31
CA VAL A 45 -10.96 6.08 -13.77
C VAL A 45 -10.18 7.38 -13.54
N ASN A 46 -8.94 7.28 -13.05
CA ASN A 46 -8.12 8.46 -12.77
C ASN A 46 -7.39 8.99 -14.01
N LEU A 47 -7.42 8.28 -15.14
CA LEU A 47 -6.62 8.58 -16.33
C LEU A 47 -6.88 9.97 -16.90
N ASP A 48 -8.13 10.46 -16.89
CA ASP A 48 -8.43 11.81 -17.39
C ASP A 48 -7.80 12.90 -16.53
N SER A 49 -7.93 12.78 -15.21
CA SER A 49 -7.31 13.69 -14.24
C SER A 49 -5.78 13.64 -14.34
N ASP A 50 -5.24 12.44 -14.50
CA ASP A 50 -3.81 12.16 -14.64
C ASP A 50 -3.23 12.73 -15.94
N TYR A 51 -3.98 12.62 -17.04
CA TYR A 51 -3.61 13.19 -18.34
C TYR A 51 -3.57 14.71 -18.29
N GLN A 52 -4.56 15.35 -17.66
CA GLN A 52 -4.54 16.80 -17.47
C GLN A 52 -3.36 17.24 -16.60
N LEU A 53 -3.01 16.47 -15.56
CA LEU A 53 -1.89 16.77 -14.66
C LEU A 53 -0.51 16.61 -15.33
N LEU A 54 -0.35 15.63 -16.21
CA LEU A 54 0.91 15.35 -16.93
C LEU A 54 1.16 16.29 -18.10
N PHE A 55 0.12 16.62 -18.87
CA PHE A 55 0.27 17.34 -20.13
C PHE A 55 -0.11 18.82 -20.06
N LYS A 56 -0.98 19.24 -19.12
CA LYS A 56 -1.42 20.64 -19.01
C LYS A 56 -0.79 21.41 -17.85
N ASN A 57 -0.28 20.72 -16.81
CA ASN A 57 0.30 21.36 -15.63
C ASN A 57 1.81 21.15 -15.52
N LYS A 58 2.50 22.04 -14.76
CA LYS A 58 3.92 21.88 -14.46
C LYS A 58 4.14 20.58 -13.66
N ILE A 59 4.84 19.62 -14.25
CA ILE A 59 5.19 18.35 -13.61
C ILE A 59 5.99 18.64 -12.34
N LYS A 60 5.45 18.24 -11.18
CA LYS A 60 6.14 18.36 -9.89
C LYS A 60 6.84 17.03 -9.59
N TYR A 61 7.96 17.10 -8.87
CA TYR A 61 8.71 15.91 -8.42
C TYR A 61 7.83 14.80 -7.78
N PRO A 62 6.87 15.10 -6.88
CA PRO A 62 6.01 14.06 -6.28
C PRO A 62 5.12 13.33 -7.29
N THR A 63 4.77 13.99 -8.40
CA THR A 63 3.96 13.40 -9.48
C THR A 63 4.73 12.31 -10.22
N ILE A 64 6.02 12.54 -10.50
CA ILE A 64 6.87 11.53 -11.15
C ILE A 64 7.03 10.31 -10.24
N VAL A 65 7.34 10.55 -8.96
CA VAL A 65 7.49 9.49 -7.95
C VAL A 65 6.20 8.68 -7.81
N TYR A 66 5.03 9.33 -7.86
CA TYR A 66 3.74 8.66 -7.83
C TYR A 66 3.55 7.69 -9.00
N TYR A 67 3.82 8.12 -10.24
CA TYR A 67 3.67 7.23 -11.40
C TYR A 67 4.66 6.07 -11.39
N ILE A 68 5.90 6.32 -10.96
CA ILE A 68 6.90 5.26 -10.78
C ILE A 68 6.41 4.22 -9.76
N SER A 69 5.87 4.67 -8.63
CA SER A 69 5.27 3.79 -7.62
C SER A 69 4.16 2.94 -8.25
N ARG A 70 3.21 3.56 -8.96
CA ARG A 70 2.09 2.85 -9.62
C ARG A 70 2.54 1.79 -10.62
N ILE A 71 3.56 2.09 -11.44
CA ILE A 71 4.10 1.15 -12.43
C ILE A 71 4.74 -0.05 -11.72
N PHE A 72 5.55 0.19 -10.69
CA PHE A 72 6.16 -0.90 -9.92
C PHE A 72 5.14 -1.73 -9.15
N THR A 73 4.10 -1.11 -8.59
CA THR A 73 3.01 -1.84 -7.94
C THR A 73 2.28 -2.74 -8.94
N LEU A 74 1.96 -2.22 -10.13
CA LEU A 74 1.30 -3.03 -11.18
C LEU A 74 2.19 -4.19 -11.62
N ALA A 75 3.48 -3.94 -11.86
CA ALA A 75 4.44 -4.97 -12.22
C ALA A 75 4.57 -6.05 -11.13
N TYR A 76 4.58 -5.64 -9.86
CA TYR A 76 4.58 -6.56 -8.71
C TYR A 76 3.33 -7.45 -8.68
N ILE A 77 2.14 -6.87 -8.80
CA ILE A 77 0.88 -7.64 -8.74
C ILE A 77 0.79 -8.60 -9.93
N ILE A 78 1.17 -8.18 -11.13
CA ILE A 78 1.22 -9.03 -12.33
C ILE A 78 2.23 -10.17 -12.12
N ALA A 79 3.44 -9.87 -11.64
CA ALA A 79 4.46 -10.87 -11.37
C ALA A 79 3.97 -11.90 -10.33
N ASN A 80 3.29 -11.45 -9.27
CA ASN A 80 2.67 -12.30 -8.27
C ASN A 80 1.59 -13.20 -8.88
N PHE A 81 0.75 -12.67 -9.76
CA PHE A 81 -0.28 -13.44 -10.44
C PHE A 81 0.33 -14.53 -11.34
N ILE A 82 1.32 -14.15 -12.15
CA ILE A 82 2.04 -15.09 -13.03
C ILE A 82 2.66 -16.23 -12.22
N LEU A 83 3.30 -15.94 -11.09
CA LEU A 83 3.86 -16.97 -10.20
C LEU A 83 2.83 -17.98 -9.73
N GLN A 84 1.60 -17.52 -9.51
CA GLN A 84 0.53 -18.38 -9.00
C GLN A 84 -0.12 -19.22 -10.10
N ILE A 85 -0.24 -18.73 -11.33
CA ILE A 85 -0.99 -19.42 -12.40
C ILE A 85 -0.12 -20.11 -13.45
N ALA A 86 1.09 -19.61 -13.70
CA ALA A 86 1.92 -20.05 -14.81
C ALA A 86 2.80 -21.24 -14.41
N SER A 87 3.09 -22.09 -15.40
CA SER A 87 4.13 -23.10 -15.29
C SER A 87 5.48 -22.48 -15.62
N LEU A 88 6.35 -22.32 -14.62
CA LEU A 88 7.63 -21.62 -14.77
C LEU A 88 8.79 -22.61 -14.81
N LYS A 89 9.82 -22.29 -15.61
CA LYS A 89 11.06 -23.08 -15.65
C LYS A 89 11.86 -22.92 -14.35
N ASP A 90 11.92 -21.70 -13.84
CA ASP A 90 12.64 -21.35 -12.61
C ASP A 90 11.75 -20.48 -11.72
N CYS A 91 11.20 -21.10 -10.66
CA CYS A 91 10.36 -20.41 -9.69
C CYS A 91 11.16 -19.39 -8.87
N GLN A 92 12.43 -19.66 -8.59
CA GLN A 92 13.27 -18.82 -7.74
C GLN A 92 13.64 -17.52 -8.47
N ALA A 93 13.99 -17.61 -9.75
CA ALA A 93 14.27 -16.43 -10.57
C ALA A 93 13.06 -15.48 -10.63
N MET A 94 11.87 -16.03 -10.88
CA MET A 94 10.65 -15.23 -10.92
C MET A 94 10.28 -14.64 -9.55
N MET A 95 10.56 -15.36 -8.46
CA MET A 95 10.38 -14.85 -7.10
C MET A 95 11.30 -13.65 -6.81
N TYR A 96 12.56 -13.66 -7.27
CA TYR A 96 13.44 -12.50 -7.13
C TYR A 96 12.95 -11.29 -7.94
N ILE A 97 12.43 -11.52 -9.16
CA ILE A 97 11.84 -10.46 -9.98
C ILE A 97 10.63 -9.84 -9.27
N GLN A 98 9.72 -10.68 -8.77
CA GLN A 98 8.58 -10.23 -7.97
C GLN A 98 9.05 -9.43 -6.75
N GLY A 99 10.03 -9.95 -6.02
CA GLY A 99 10.62 -9.31 -4.84
C GLY A 99 11.22 -7.94 -5.13
N ALA A 100 11.91 -7.78 -6.27
CA ALA A 100 12.47 -6.51 -6.71
C ALA A 100 11.38 -5.48 -6.99
N PHE A 101 10.32 -5.85 -7.73
CA PHE A 101 9.19 -4.94 -7.98
C PHE A 101 8.45 -4.58 -6.69
N MET A 102 8.30 -5.52 -5.76
CA MET A 102 7.74 -5.25 -4.44
C MET A 102 8.56 -4.20 -3.69
N ALA A 103 9.88 -4.38 -3.61
CA ALA A 103 10.79 -3.50 -2.90
C ALA A 103 10.80 -2.08 -3.51
N LEU A 104 10.83 -1.99 -4.84
CA LEU A 104 10.77 -0.72 -5.57
C LEU A 104 9.43 -0.01 -5.35
N SER A 105 8.32 -0.74 -5.46
CA SER A 105 6.98 -0.23 -5.18
C SER A 105 6.90 0.32 -3.76
N GLN A 106 7.28 -0.47 -2.76
CA GLN A 106 7.20 -0.09 -1.35
C GLN A 106 8.07 1.13 -1.05
N THR A 107 9.33 1.11 -1.48
CA THR A 107 10.27 2.22 -1.28
C THR A 107 9.75 3.53 -1.87
N THR A 108 9.20 3.47 -3.09
CA THR A 108 8.69 4.64 -3.81
C THR A 108 7.40 5.18 -3.17
N THR A 109 6.50 4.29 -2.73
CA THR A 109 5.27 4.68 -2.01
C THR A 109 5.61 5.32 -0.67
N SER A 110 6.50 4.74 0.12
CA SER A 110 6.95 5.32 1.39
C SER A 110 7.69 6.64 1.17
N LEU A 111 8.44 6.79 0.07
CA LEU A 111 9.06 8.08 -0.29
C LEU A 111 8.00 9.15 -0.59
N LEU A 112 6.92 8.79 -1.31
CA LEU A 112 5.82 9.71 -1.58
C LEU A 112 5.17 10.21 -0.28
N PHE A 113 5.01 9.34 0.70
CA PHE A 113 4.53 9.68 2.03
C PHE A 113 5.50 10.60 2.79
N LEU A 114 6.81 10.34 2.73
CA LEU A 114 7.82 11.23 3.29
C LEU A 114 7.73 12.65 2.69
N ILE A 115 7.58 12.75 1.38
CA ILE A 115 7.43 14.03 0.67
C ILE A 115 6.16 14.76 1.14
N ARG A 116 5.06 14.04 1.38
CA ARG A 116 3.84 14.64 1.95
C ARG A 116 4.06 15.16 3.37
N VAL A 117 4.74 14.38 4.22
CA VAL A 117 5.10 14.84 5.58
C VAL A 117 5.98 16.08 5.51
N GLN A 118 6.97 16.12 4.62
CA GLN A 118 7.82 17.30 4.40
C GLN A 118 7.00 18.53 3.99
N ALA A 119 6.00 18.36 3.12
CA ALA A 119 5.13 19.45 2.68
C ALA A 119 4.25 19.99 3.82
N VAL A 120 3.80 19.12 4.72
CA VAL A 120 2.90 19.45 5.83
C VAL A 120 3.65 20.06 7.03
N TYR A 121 4.87 19.60 7.29
CA TYR A 121 5.72 20.04 8.41
C TYR A 121 6.87 20.97 7.98
N ARG A 122 6.64 21.82 6.96
CA ARG A 122 7.62 22.80 6.47
C ARG A 122 8.28 23.54 7.64
N GLY A 123 9.58 23.30 7.85
CA GLY A 123 10.40 23.95 8.88
C GLY A 123 10.78 23.08 10.09
N ASN A 124 10.09 21.96 10.37
CA ASN A 124 10.46 21.07 11.48
C ASN A 124 11.40 19.95 11.00
N LYS A 125 12.72 20.22 11.06
CA LYS A 125 13.76 19.27 10.64
C LYS A 125 13.73 17.97 11.45
N LEU A 126 13.36 18.02 12.73
CA LEU A 126 13.34 16.84 13.59
C LEU A 126 12.32 15.81 13.10
N VAL A 127 11.09 16.25 12.80
CA VAL A 127 10.06 15.37 12.22
C VAL A 127 10.53 14.76 10.91
N LEU A 128 11.12 15.57 10.02
CA LEU A 128 11.61 15.08 8.74
C LEU A 128 12.72 14.02 8.91
N VAL A 129 13.68 14.25 9.82
CA VAL A 129 14.77 13.29 10.10
C VAL A 129 14.21 12.00 10.67
N THR A 130 13.27 12.06 11.62
CA THR A 130 12.63 10.86 12.18
C THR A 130 11.94 10.04 11.10
N PHE A 131 11.14 10.66 10.24
CA PHE A 131 10.46 9.95 9.16
C PHE A 131 11.41 9.45 8.07
N CYS A 132 12.54 10.12 7.85
CA CYS A 132 13.59 9.65 6.95
C CYS A 132 14.25 8.36 7.49
N ILE A 133 14.53 8.30 8.80
CA ILE A 133 15.06 7.10 9.46
C ILE A 133 14.06 5.95 9.36
N LEU A 134 12.78 6.21 9.64
CA LEU A 134 11.73 5.19 9.51
C LEU A 134 11.59 4.71 8.05
N TRP A 135 11.75 5.61 7.08
CA TRP A 135 11.75 5.24 5.66
C TRP A 135 12.93 4.33 5.29
N LEU A 136 14.13 4.62 5.80
CA LEU A 136 15.31 3.75 5.60
C LEU A 136 15.10 2.37 6.22
N LEU A 137 14.42 2.29 7.36
CA LEU A 137 14.07 1.02 7.99
C LEU A 137 13.13 0.20 7.09
N VAL A 138 12.08 0.82 6.53
CA VAL A 138 11.19 0.16 5.56
C VAL A 138 11.97 -0.33 4.33
N LEU A 139 12.87 0.49 3.80
CA LEU A 139 13.73 0.13 2.67
C LEU A 139 14.60 -1.09 3.00
N ALA A 140 15.20 -1.13 4.19
CA ALA A 140 16.03 -2.25 4.62
C ALA A 140 15.22 -3.57 4.68
N PHE A 141 14.06 -3.56 5.33
CA PHE A 141 13.19 -4.74 5.39
C PHE A 141 12.66 -5.15 4.02
N SER A 142 12.34 -4.19 3.15
CA SER A 142 11.87 -4.43 1.78
C SER A 142 12.91 -5.13 0.91
N ILE A 143 14.20 -4.88 1.13
CA ILE A 143 15.31 -5.52 0.40
C ILE A 143 15.66 -6.88 1.01
N ILE A 144 15.69 -6.98 2.34
CA ILE A 144 16.05 -8.22 3.05
C ILE A 144 15.01 -9.32 2.80
N PHE A 145 13.72 -8.97 2.83
CA PHE A 145 12.63 -9.93 2.66
C PHE A 145 12.76 -10.83 1.42
N PRO A 146 12.89 -10.31 0.18
CA PRO A 146 12.98 -11.15 -1.02
C PRO A 146 14.26 -11.99 -1.10
N VAL A 147 15.35 -11.59 -0.43
CA VAL A 147 16.60 -12.38 -0.39
C VAL A 147 16.42 -13.67 0.41
N HIS A 148 15.58 -13.63 1.46
CA HIS A 148 15.31 -14.78 2.33
C HIS A 148 14.13 -15.64 1.87
N LEU A 149 13.48 -15.25 0.78
CA LEU A 149 12.37 -16.00 0.21
C LEU A 149 12.88 -17.16 -0.66
N ARG A 150 12.24 -18.33 -0.50
CA ARG A 150 12.57 -19.55 -1.25
C ARG A 150 11.31 -20.12 -1.90
N ALA A 151 11.30 -20.17 -3.22
CA ALA A 151 10.29 -20.85 -4.01
C ALA A 151 10.80 -22.21 -4.48
N LYS A 152 9.89 -23.18 -4.57
CA LYS A 152 10.15 -24.52 -5.11
C LYS A 152 9.04 -24.91 -6.08
N HIS A 153 9.35 -25.87 -6.95
CA HIS A 153 8.36 -26.47 -7.82
C HIS A 153 7.47 -27.46 -7.05
N ILE A 154 6.22 -27.55 -7.47
CA ILE A 154 5.25 -28.54 -6.99
C ILE A 154 5.43 -29.80 -7.83
N GLU A 155 6.26 -30.74 -7.38
CA GLU A 155 6.45 -32.01 -8.08
C GLU A 155 5.13 -32.83 -8.13
N PRO A 156 4.72 -33.40 -9.29
CA PRO A 156 5.42 -33.54 -10.58
C PRO A 156 5.14 -32.41 -11.61
N THR A 157 4.42 -31.37 -11.21
CA THR A 157 4.05 -30.25 -12.10
C THR A 157 5.13 -29.17 -12.16
N ARG A 158 4.99 -28.22 -13.11
CA ARG A 158 5.85 -27.01 -13.19
C ARG A 158 5.27 -25.81 -12.45
N GLY A 159 4.30 -26.03 -11.55
CA GLY A 159 3.75 -24.98 -10.70
C GLY A 159 4.73 -24.56 -9.61
N CYS A 160 4.63 -23.33 -9.13
CA CYS A 160 5.49 -22.78 -8.08
C CYS A 160 4.75 -22.66 -6.75
N ILE A 161 5.46 -22.96 -5.65
CA ILE A 161 4.99 -22.72 -4.29
C ILE A 161 6.09 -22.07 -3.45
N ASN A 162 5.69 -21.20 -2.53
CA ASN A 162 6.59 -20.63 -1.54
C ASN A 162 6.90 -21.69 -0.48
N SER A 163 8.17 -22.07 -0.34
CA SER A 163 8.60 -23.16 0.54
C SER A 163 9.07 -22.70 1.93
N SER A 164 9.22 -21.40 2.15
CA SER A 164 9.69 -20.86 3.44
C SER A 164 9.12 -19.48 3.70
N PHE A 165 8.33 -19.38 4.77
CA PHE A 165 8.02 -18.11 5.42
C PHE A 165 9.04 -17.93 6.54
N THR A 166 9.91 -16.94 6.38
CA THR A 166 10.93 -16.63 7.37
C THR A 166 10.39 -15.56 8.33
N ASN A 167 10.95 -15.47 9.54
CA ASN A 167 10.63 -14.41 10.51
C ASN A 167 10.81 -12.99 9.93
N TYR A 168 11.52 -12.84 8.81
CA TYR A 168 11.67 -11.59 8.07
C TYR A 168 10.36 -11.08 7.45
N ALA A 169 9.38 -11.97 7.19
CA ALA A 169 8.07 -11.58 6.69
C ALA A 169 7.32 -10.69 7.68
N GLU A 170 7.32 -11.09 8.96
CA GLU A 170 6.68 -10.34 10.03
C GLU A 170 7.35 -8.98 10.24
N GLY A 171 8.69 -8.94 10.20
CA GLY A 171 9.46 -7.69 10.27
C GLY A 171 9.13 -6.73 9.13
N PHE A 172 9.02 -7.24 7.90
CA PHE A 172 8.60 -6.44 6.76
C PHE A 172 7.19 -5.86 6.95
N ILE A 173 6.20 -6.69 7.27
CA ILE A 173 4.82 -6.26 7.47
C ILE A 173 4.73 -5.23 8.62
N ALA A 174 5.39 -5.50 9.75
CA ALA A 174 5.41 -4.58 10.88
C ALA A 174 6.05 -3.24 10.54
N SER A 175 7.15 -3.24 9.76
CA SER A 175 7.81 -2.00 9.34
C SER A 175 6.92 -1.13 8.45
N VAL A 176 6.22 -1.74 7.49
CA VAL A 176 5.33 -1.05 6.56
C VAL A 176 4.12 -0.48 7.29
N ILE A 177 3.42 -1.32 8.07
CA ILE A 177 2.23 -0.88 8.83
C ILE A 177 2.61 0.21 9.83
N GLY A 178 3.74 0.05 10.53
CA GLY A 178 4.23 1.04 11.48
C GLY A 178 4.52 2.39 10.82
N TYR A 179 5.20 2.37 9.67
CA TYR A 179 5.49 3.58 8.90
C TYR A 179 4.23 4.28 8.40
N ASP A 180 3.34 3.54 7.72
CA ASP A 180 2.14 4.09 7.11
C ASP A 180 1.18 4.65 8.18
N SER A 181 1.04 3.95 9.31
CA SER A 181 0.24 4.42 10.45
C SER A 181 0.82 5.69 11.06
N ALA A 182 2.14 5.74 11.26
CA ALA A 182 2.80 6.94 11.80
C ALA A 182 2.63 8.14 10.87
N VAL A 183 2.80 7.94 9.55
CA VAL A 183 2.57 8.99 8.54
C VAL A 183 1.12 9.47 8.60
N PHE A 184 0.17 8.55 8.60
CA PHE A 184 -1.25 8.86 8.61
C PHE A 184 -1.63 9.68 9.85
N VAL A 185 -1.17 9.27 11.03
CA VAL A 185 -1.41 9.98 12.30
C VAL A 185 -0.82 11.38 12.24
N VAL A 186 0.44 11.52 11.80
CA VAL A 186 1.14 12.81 11.78
C VAL A 186 0.50 13.78 10.79
N ILE A 187 0.17 13.33 9.58
CA ILE A 187 -0.51 14.17 8.59
C ILE A 187 -1.90 14.57 9.10
N THR A 188 -2.69 13.62 9.58
CA THR A 188 -4.06 13.86 10.08
C THR A 188 -4.05 14.82 11.26
N TYR A 189 -3.15 14.62 12.23
CA TYR A 189 -2.99 15.52 13.37
C TYR A 189 -2.72 16.95 12.93
N ARG A 190 -1.82 17.15 11.94
CA ARG A 190 -1.52 18.49 11.44
C ARG A 190 -2.70 19.13 10.71
N ILE A 191 -3.41 18.36 9.90
CA ILE A 191 -4.62 18.84 9.18
C ILE A 191 -5.68 19.26 10.20
N LEU A 192 -5.98 18.40 11.18
CA LEU A 192 -6.95 18.69 12.24
C LEU A 192 -6.55 19.94 13.02
N LEU A 193 -5.29 20.03 13.47
CA LEU A 193 -4.79 21.20 14.19
C LEU A 193 -4.92 22.47 13.34
N SER A 194 -4.59 22.41 12.04
CA SER A 194 -4.75 23.56 11.16
C SER A 194 -6.22 23.97 10.98
N SER A 195 -7.14 23.01 10.86
CA SER A 195 -8.57 23.29 10.73
C SER A 195 -9.16 23.93 11.98
N VAL A 196 -8.84 23.41 13.18
CA VAL A 196 -9.30 23.95 14.47
C VAL A 196 -8.77 25.37 14.69
N LEU A 197 -7.50 25.63 14.37
CA LEU A 197 -6.92 26.97 14.46
C LEU A 197 -7.59 27.95 13.49
N GLU A 198 -7.94 27.50 12.28
CA GLU A 198 -8.63 28.32 11.30
C GLU A 198 -10.08 28.63 11.71
N GLU A 199 -10.79 27.65 12.25
CA GLU A 199 -12.14 27.83 12.81
C GLU A 199 -12.14 28.79 14.00
N GLY A 200 -11.20 28.64 14.94
CA GLY A 200 -11.05 29.54 16.08
C GLY A 200 -10.76 30.98 15.64
N LYS A 201 -9.93 31.17 14.60
CA LYS A 201 -9.71 32.49 13.99
C LYS A 201 -10.98 33.04 13.34
N LYS A 202 -11.70 32.23 12.55
CA LYS A 202 -12.98 32.63 11.92
C LYS A 202 -14.04 32.99 12.96
N ALA A 203 -14.10 32.27 14.08
CA ALA A 203 -15.00 32.57 15.20
C ALA A 203 -14.64 33.89 15.87
N ARG A 204 -13.34 34.14 16.12
CA ARG A 204 -12.85 35.38 16.73
C ARG A 204 -13.05 36.60 15.82
N VAL A 205 -12.87 36.45 14.51
CA VAL A 205 -13.16 37.50 13.51
C VAL A 205 -14.66 37.81 13.47
N ARG A 206 -15.53 36.78 13.50
CA ARG A 206 -17.00 37.00 13.56
C ARG A 206 -17.44 37.71 14.84
N ALA A 207 -16.83 37.40 15.98
CA ALA A 207 -17.07 38.10 17.24
C ALA A 207 -16.61 39.57 17.19
N PHE A 208 -15.46 39.83 16.56
CA PHE A 208 -14.93 41.19 16.41
C PHE A 208 -15.77 42.07 15.47
N PHE A 209 -16.29 41.50 14.37
CA PHE A 209 -17.18 42.21 13.43
C PHE A 209 -18.65 42.26 13.89
N GLY A 210 -18.96 41.91 15.14
CA GLY A 210 -20.28 42.14 15.74
C GLY A 210 -21.43 41.31 15.16
N PHE A 211 -21.16 40.26 14.39
CA PHE A 211 -22.19 39.40 13.79
C PHE A 211 -22.76 38.35 14.76
N GLN A 212 -22.53 38.51 16.05
CA GLN A 212 -23.12 37.66 17.09
C GLN A 212 -24.44 38.28 17.54
N HIS A 213 -25.54 37.88 16.88
CA HIS A 213 -26.85 38.00 17.52
C HIS A 213 -26.83 37.09 18.75
N LEU A 214 -26.78 37.70 19.93
CA LEU A 214 -26.96 37.04 21.21
C LEU A 214 -28.24 36.17 21.14
N PRO A 215 -28.22 34.90 21.57
CA PRO A 215 -29.47 34.18 21.76
C PRO A 215 -30.27 34.91 22.85
N ALA A 216 -31.44 35.44 22.47
CA ALA A 216 -32.36 36.10 23.36
C ALA A 216 -32.93 35.08 24.38
N VAL A 217 -32.21 34.88 25.48
CA VAL A 217 -32.64 34.04 26.63
C VAL A 217 -32.99 34.91 27.83
N SER A 218 -33.44 36.15 27.63
CA SER A 218 -33.98 36.97 28.72
C SER A 218 -34.94 38.04 28.24
N GLN A 219 -36.17 37.65 27.92
CA GLN A 219 -37.33 38.55 27.98
C GLN A 219 -38.61 37.70 28.09
N ASN A 220 -38.84 37.11 29.27
CA ASN A 220 -40.16 36.62 29.70
C ASN A 220 -40.20 36.31 31.22
N ALA A 221 -39.55 37.12 32.05
CA ALA A 221 -39.60 36.94 33.51
C ALA A 221 -39.86 38.26 34.27
N VAL A 222 -40.69 39.16 33.72
CA VAL A 222 -41.36 40.21 34.51
C VAL A 222 -42.73 40.49 33.88
N ARG A 223 -43.69 39.59 34.09
CA ARG A 223 -45.11 39.94 34.01
C ARG A 223 -46.00 38.92 34.73
N TRP A 224 -45.90 38.90 36.06
CA TRP A 224 -47.00 38.63 37.00
C TRP A 224 -46.66 39.33 38.31
#